data_AF-A0A0F7HN44-F1
#
_entry.id   AF-A0A0F7HN44-F1
#
_cell.length_a   1.000
_cell.length_b   1.000
_cell.length_c   1.000
_cell.angle_alpha   90.00
_cell.angle_beta   90.00
_cell.angle_gamma   90.00
#
_symmetry.space_group_name_H-M   'P 1'
#
loop_
_entity.id
_entity.type
_entity.pdbx_description
1 polymer ?
#
loop_
_entity_poly.entity_id
_entity_poly.type
_entity_poly.pdbx_seq_one_letter_code
_entity_poly.pdbx_strand_id
1 'polypeptide(L)' 'MNFKGMKWLNFILTAVALLAIYIFLDGRLEPALNNILIGALAVIGLVSFVPVICDFKKNDNDA' A
#
# COMPACT_ATOMS: atom_id res chain seq x y z
N MET A 1 7.09 12.25 -20.12
CA MET A 1 6.37 11.13 -19.47
C MET A 1 5.98 11.58 -18.06
N ASN A 2 4.69 11.62 -17.72
CA ASN A 2 4.19 12.26 -16.51
C ASN A 2 4.74 11.54 -15.24
N PHE A 3 5.75 12.13 -14.58
CA PHE A 3 6.39 11.57 -13.37
C PHE A 3 5.38 11.32 -12.22
N LYS A 4 4.30 12.10 -12.17
CA LYS A 4 3.17 11.89 -11.24
C LYS A 4 2.44 10.56 -11.47
N GLY A 5 2.32 10.13 -12.73
CA GLY A 5 1.65 8.87 -13.09
C GLY A 5 2.43 7.63 -12.67
N MET A 6 3.76 7.65 -12.77
CA MET A 6 4.62 6.50 -12.39
C MET A 6 4.57 6.19 -10.89
N LYS A 7 4.50 7.21 -10.03
CA LYS A 7 4.36 7.03 -8.57
C LYS A 7 2.99 6.47 -8.18
N TRP A 8 1.93 6.98 -8.81
CA TRP A 8 0.56 6.49 -8.61
C TRP A 8 0.41 5.03 -9.06
N LEU A 9 1.08 4.66 -10.16
CA LEU A 9 1.10 3.29 -10.66
C LEU A 9 1.78 2.34 -9.66
N ASN A 10 2.88 2.76 -9.04
CA ASN A 10 3.56 1.96 -8.00
C ASN A 10 2.71 1.80 -6.72
N PHE A 11 1.92 2.82 -6.38
CA PHE A 11 0.97 2.75 -5.26
C PHE A 11 -0.18 1.77 -5.55
N ILE A 12 -0.82 1.89 -6.73
CA ILE A 12 -1.86 0.95 -7.16
C ILE A 12 -1.31 -0.47 -7.18
N LEU A 13 -0.09 -0.66 -7.72
CA LEU A 13 0.55 -1.97 -7.78
C LEU A 13 0.75 -2.56 -6.37
N THR A 14 1.17 -1.73 -5.41
CA THR A 14 1.33 -2.16 -4.01
C THR A 14 -0.01 -2.52 -3.36
N ALA A 15 -1.05 -1.70 -3.58
CA ALA A 15 -2.40 -1.97 -3.08
C ALA A 15 -2.98 -3.28 -3.64
N VAL A 16 -2.81 -3.51 -4.94
CA VAL A 16 -3.25 -4.76 -5.60
C VAL A 16 -2.46 -5.97 -5.10
N ALA A 17 -1.15 -5.83 -4.90
CA ALA A 17 -0.31 -6.89 -4.34
C ALA A 17 -0.73 -7.27 -2.91
N LEU A 18 -0.97 -6.26 -2.04
CA LEU A 18 -1.47 -6.46 -0.69
C LEU A 18 -2.82 -7.21 -0.70
N LEU A 19 -3.74 -6.78 -1.56
CA LEU A 19 -5.06 -7.38 -1.67
C LEU A 19 -5.00 -8.82 -2.20
N ALA A 20 -4.12 -9.09 -3.16
CA ALA A 20 -3.89 -10.44 -3.67
C ALA A 20 -3.30 -11.37 -2.60
N ILE A 21 -2.34 -10.88 -1.80
CA ILE A 21 -1.79 -11.64 -0.67
C ILE A 21 -2.89 -11.94 0.34
N TYR A 22 -3.72 -10.95 0.69
CA TYR A 22 -4.83 -11.13 1.61
C TYR A 22 -5.80 -12.22 1.13
N ILE A 23 -6.32 -12.12 -0.11
CA ILE A 23 -7.25 -13.10 -0.69
C ILE A 23 -6.61 -14.50 -0.78
N PHE A 24 -5.33 -14.59 -1.14
CA PHE A 24 -4.63 -15.87 -1.23
C PHE A 24 -4.47 -16.56 0.14
N LEU A 25 -4.37 -15.77 1.20
CA LEU A 25 -4.17 -16.23 2.57
C LEU A 25 -5.48 -16.43 3.35
N ASP A 26 -6.58 -15.76 2.96
CA ASP A 26 -7.88 -15.74 3.64
C ASP A 26 -8.55 -17.12 3.80
N GLY A 27 -8.12 -18.15 3.06
CA GLY A 27 -8.62 -19.52 3.18
C GLY A 27 -7.63 -20.55 3.75
N ARG A 28 -6.39 -20.14 4.07
CA ARG A 28 -5.31 -21.08 4.48
C ARG A 28 -4.79 -20.87 5.89
N LEU A 29 -5.15 -19.77 6.54
CA LEU A 29 -4.56 -19.37 7.82
C LEU A 29 -5.50 -19.58 8.99
N GLU A 30 -4.93 -20.07 10.09
CA GLU A 30 -5.58 -20.08 11.38
C GLU A 30 -6.01 -18.66 11.79
N PRO A 31 -7.11 -18.51 12.54
CA PRO A 31 -7.68 -17.21 12.88
C PRO A 31 -6.70 -16.30 13.63
N ALA A 32 -5.78 -16.86 14.43
CA ALA A 32 -4.73 -16.11 15.10
C ALA A 32 -3.71 -15.51 14.11
N LEU A 33 -3.37 -16.24 13.05
CA LEU A 33 -2.39 -15.84 12.05
C LEU A 33 -3.02 -14.88 11.02
N ASN A 34 -4.32 -15.00 10.75
CA ASN A 34 -5.08 -14.03 9.96
C ASN A 34 -5.09 -12.63 10.63
N ASN A 35 -5.26 -12.57 11.95
CA ASN A 35 -5.21 -11.30 12.69
C ASN A 35 -3.82 -10.62 12.60
N ILE A 36 -2.75 -11.41 12.65
CA ILE A 36 -1.38 -10.92 12.47
C ILE A 36 -1.16 -10.45 11.03
N LEU A 37 -1.69 -11.18 10.04
CA LEU A 37 -1.63 -10.81 8.63
C LEU A 37 -2.32 -9.46 8.36
N ILE A 38 -3.53 -9.27 8.88
CA ILE A 38 -4.28 -8.01 8.78
C ILE A 38 -3.49 -6.86 9.43
N GLY A 39 -2.90 -7.09 10.60
CA GLY A 39 -2.03 -6.12 11.26
C GLY A 39 -0.81 -5.74 10.40
N ALA A 40 -0.13 -6.72 9.81
CA ALA A 40 0.99 -6.49 8.92
C ALA A 40 0.58 -5.75 7.64
N LEU A 41 -0.55 -6.11 7.03
CA LEU A 41 -1.13 -5.43 5.87
C LEU A 41 -1.42 -3.95 6.16
N ALA A 42 -1.98 -3.65 7.33
CA ALA A 42 -2.27 -2.27 7.73
C ALA A 42 -0.98 -1.43 7.85
N VAL A 43 0.09 -2.00 8.43
CA VAL A 43 1.39 -1.32 8.54
C VAL A 43 2.02 -1.11 7.16
N ILE A 44 2.04 -2.14 6.30
CA ILE A 44 2.62 -2.04 4.95
C ILE A 44 1.83 -1.04 4.10
N GLY A 45 0.50 -1.04 4.21
CA GLY A 45 -0.36 -0.06 3.56
C GLY A 45 -0.03 1.37 3.99
N LEU A 46 0.11 1.62 5.30
CA LEU A 46 0.53 2.91 5.84
C LEU A 46 1.91 3.34 5.32
N VAL A 47 2.90 2.45 5.38
CA VAL A 47 4.27 2.72 4.93
C VAL A 47 4.33 2.99 3.42
N SER A 48 3.51 2.30 2.62
CA SER A 48 3.38 2.56 1.18
C SER A 48 2.67 3.88 0.87
N PHE A 49 1.79 4.33 1.77
CA PHE A 49 1.09 5.61 1.65
C PHE A 49 1.99 6.82 1.98
N VAL A 50 2.98 6.65 2.87
CA VAL A 50 3.95 7.71 3.25
C VAL A 50 4.64 8.36 2.05
N PRO A 51 5.30 7.64 1.13
CA PRO A 51 5.96 8.25 -0.02
C PRO A 51 4.96 8.92 -0.99
N VAL A 52 3.69 8.48 -1.02
CA VAL A 52 2.65 9.10 -1.84
C VAL A 52 2.19 10.45 -1.27
N ILE A 53 1.95 10.52 0.05
CA ILE A 53 1.56 11.78 0.73
C ILE A 53 2.73 12.76 0.81
N CYS A 54 3.92 12.28 1.18
CA CYS A 54 5.08 13.15 1.42
C CYS A 54 5.52 13.88 0.14
N ASP A 55 5.33 13.24 -1.02
CA ASP A 55 5.58 13.84 -2.34
C ASP A 55 4.48 14.83 -2.76
N PHE A 56 3.23 14.59 -2.32
CA PHE A 56 2.13 15.54 -2.47
C PHE A 56 2.44 16.85 -1.75
N LYS A 57 2.94 16.76 -0.51
CA LYS A 57 3.29 17.94 0.32
C LYS A 57 4.46 18.76 -0.24
N LYS A 58 5.34 18.12 -1.02
CA LYS A 58 6.47 18.79 -1.69
C LYS A 58 6.06 19.51 -2.98
N ASN A 59 4.96 19.13 -3.62
CA ASN A 59 4.45 19.81 -4.83
C ASN A 59 3.61 21.07 -4.52
N ASP A 60 3.10 21.22 -3.31
CA ASP A 60 2.26 22.38 -2.92
C ASP A 60 3.07 23.60 -2.43
N ASN A 61 4.37 23.45 -2.17
CA ASN A 61 5.22 24.57 -1.73
C ASN A 61 6.00 25.26 -2.88
N ASP A 62 5.79 24.81 -4.12
CA ASP A 62 6.36 25.41 -5.34
C ASP A 62 5.27 25.98 -6.28
N ALA A 63 4.09 26.33 -5.72
CA ALA A 63 2.98 26.97 -6.43
C ALA A 63 2.80 28.44 -6.00
#